data_AF-A0A9N8W573-F1
#
_entry.id   AF-A0A9N8W573-F1
#
_cell.length_a   1.000
_cell.length_b   1.000
_cell.length_c   1.000
_cell.angle_alpha   90.00
_cell.angle_beta   90.00
_cell.angle_gamma   90.00
#
_symmetry.space_group_name_H-M   'P 1'
#
loop_
_entity.id
_entity.type
_entity.pdbx_description
1 polymer ?
#
loop_
_entity_poly.entity_id
_entity_poly.type
_entity_poly.pdbx_seq_one_letter_code
_entity_poly.pdbx_strand_id
1 'polypeptide(L)'
;MIIARDGFDNPEVKAFFKFLHPLVKLPSQKDLGGRILEESAQKINIFIQEVAQKDTNSITLAYDNWKNIKKESIFGSILITSMGKVLIWNAKDILNKHTRWFDVQHKTEDMLNNLNKEEIKVNAVVTDCASQYEVARQYYIQVN
;
A
#
# COMPACT_ATOMS: atom_id res chain seq x y z
N MET A 1 -3.85 9.80 2.03
CA MET A 1 -2.61 10.61 2.14
C MET A 1 -2.99 12.09 2.07
N ILE A 2 -3.14 12.75 3.22
CA ILE A 2 -3.64 14.14 3.33
C ILE A 2 -2.50 15.14 3.64
N ILE A 3 -1.36 14.65 4.13
CA ILE A 3 -0.30 15.49 4.72
C ILE A 3 0.42 16.39 3.69
N ALA A 4 0.44 16.03 2.40
CA ALA A 4 1.11 16.83 1.38
C ALA A 4 0.24 17.94 0.76
N ARG A 5 -1.08 17.94 0.98
CA ARG A 5 -2.02 18.77 0.20
C ARG A 5 -2.12 20.22 0.67
N ASP A 6 -1.89 20.49 1.94
CA ASP A 6 -2.19 21.81 2.54
C ASP A 6 -0.92 22.64 2.85
N GLY A 7 0.27 22.03 2.75
CA GLY A 7 1.52 22.67 3.15
C GLY A 7 1.98 23.79 2.20
N PHE A 8 1.91 23.57 0.89
CA PHE A 8 2.49 24.51 -0.08
C PHE A 8 1.61 25.72 -0.41
N ASP A 9 0.33 25.69 -0.05
CA ASP A 9 -0.56 26.85 -0.19
C ASP A 9 -0.61 27.74 1.05
N ASN A 10 -0.06 27.26 2.18
CA ASN A 10 0.10 28.04 3.39
C ASN A 10 1.00 29.27 3.15
N PRO A 11 0.53 30.51 3.46
CA PRO A 11 1.30 31.73 3.27
C PRO A 11 2.65 31.74 4.01
N GLU A 12 2.73 31.15 5.20
CA GLU A 12 3.95 31.07 6.01
C GLU A 12 4.99 30.17 5.34
N VAL A 13 4.55 29.02 4.79
CA VAL A 13 5.43 28.12 4.04
C VAL A 13 5.93 28.81 2.78
N LYS A 14 5.06 29.51 2.03
CA LYS A 14 5.47 30.31 0.87
C LYS A 14 6.47 31.40 1.25
N ALA A 15 6.26 32.10 2.36
CA ALA A 15 7.15 33.15 2.86
C ALA A 15 8.51 32.58 3.26
N PHE A 16 8.53 31.44 3.96
CA PHE A 16 9.76 30.76 4.36
C PHE A 16 10.60 30.34 3.15
N PHE A 17 10.01 29.69 2.14
CA PHE A 17 10.73 29.31 0.93
C PHE A 17 11.22 30.52 0.12
N LYS A 18 10.43 31.61 0.05
CA LYS A 18 10.87 32.86 -0.58
C LYS A 18 12.02 33.53 0.18
N PHE A 19 12.03 33.44 1.51
CA PHE A 19 13.14 33.93 2.32
C PHE A 19 14.43 33.15 2.05
N LEU A 20 14.35 31.81 2.04
CA LEU A 20 15.50 30.95 1.78
C LEU A 20 16.04 31.09 0.35
N HIS A 21 15.15 31.20 -0.63
CA HIS A 21 15.53 31.32 -2.03
C HIS A 21 14.51 32.17 -2.80
N PRO A 22 14.72 33.50 -2.92
CA PRO A 22 13.72 34.43 -3.47
C PRO A 22 13.25 34.12 -4.89
N LEU A 23 14.06 33.41 -5.67
CA LEU A 23 13.77 33.03 -7.06
C LEU A 23 13.09 31.66 -7.19
N VAL A 24 12.83 30.94 -6.09
CA VAL A 24 12.20 29.63 -6.15
C VAL A 24 10.74 29.75 -6.58
N LYS A 25 10.35 28.98 -7.60
CA LYS A 25 8.95 28.79 -7.96
C LYS A 25 8.47 27.51 -7.30
N LEU A 26 7.57 27.65 -6.34
CA LEU A 26 6.95 26.51 -5.69
C LEU A 26 5.91 25.88 -6.62
N PRO A 27 5.81 24.54 -6.66
CA PRO A 27 4.74 23.86 -7.38
C PRO A 27 3.37 24.21 -6.76
N SER A 28 2.34 24.28 -7.60
CA SER A 28 0.97 24.44 -7.11
C SER A 28 0.47 23.14 -6.46
N GLN A 29 -0.61 23.22 -5.69
CA GLN A 29 -1.29 22.03 -5.17
C GLN A 29 -1.71 21.06 -6.29
N LYS A 30 -2.09 21.59 -7.47
CA LYS A 30 -2.43 20.77 -8.64
C LYS A 30 -1.19 20.06 -9.20
N ASP A 31 -0.04 20.72 -9.23
CA ASP A 31 1.22 20.10 -9.67
C ASP A 31 1.65 19.00 -8.70
N LEU A 32 1.51 19.25 -7.39
CA LEU A 32 1.85 18.29 -6.34
C LEU A 32 0.93 17.07 -6.35
N GLY A 33 -0.39 17.29 -6.33
CA GLY A 33 -1.37 16.20 -6.25
C GLY A 33 -1.64 15.49 -7.57
N GLY A 34 -1.26 16.09 -8.70
CA GLY A 34 -1.30 15.46 -10.01
C GLY A 34 0.08 14.95 -10.39
N ARG A 35 0.75 15.67 -11.29
CA ARG A 35 1.97 15.24 -11.96
C ARG A 35 3.06 14.73 -11.02
N ILE A 36 3.43 15.48 -9.99
CA ILE A 36 4.54 15.11 -9.09
C ILE A 36 4.21 13.84 -8.30
N LEU A 37 2.99 13.75 -7.76
CA LEU A 37 2.55 12.56 -7.04
C LEU A 37 2.50 11.33 -7.96
N GLU A 38 1.95 11.47 -9.15
CA GLU A 38 1.85 10.38 -10.13
C GLU A 38 3.24 9.88 -10.55
N GLU A 39 4.14 10.78 -10.94
CA GLU A 39 5.53 10.44 -11.31
C GLU A 39 6.27 9.75 -10.15
N SER A 40 6.09 10.25 -8.92
CA SER A 40 6.74 9.70 -7.73
C SER A 40 6.19 8.32 -7.37
N ALA A 41 4.87 8.15 -7.43
CA ALA A 41 4.21 6.87 -7.19
C ALA A 41 4.62 5.82 -8.22
N GLN A 42 4.71 6.18 -9.50
CA GLN A 42 5.21 5.28 -10.55
C GLN A 42 6.64 4.82 -10.28
N LYS A 43 7.55 5.74 -9.93
CA LYS A 43 8.94 5.39 -9.57
C LYS A 43 9.02 4.46 -8.37
N ILE A 44 8.21 4.71 -7.34
CA ILE A 44 8.12 3.86 -6.15
C ILE A 44 7.60 2.47 -6.52
N ASN A 45 6.56 2.38 -7.35
CA ASN A 45 5.98 1.10 -7.79
C ASN A 45 7.01 0.25 -8.55
N ILE A 46 7.73 0.86 -9.50
CA ILE A 46 8.80 0.18 -10.26
C ILE A 46 9.88 -0.32 -9.30
N PHE A 47 10.33 0.54 -8.38
CA PHE A 47 11.32 0.14 -7.37
C PHE A 47 10.86 -1.03 -6.50
N ILE A 48 9.60 -1.01 -6.05
CA ILE A 48 9.03 -2.09 -5.24
C ILE A 48 9.00 -3.40 -6.03
N GLN A 49 8.52 -3.36 -7.28
CA GLN A 49 8.48 -4.53 -8.16
C GLN A 49 9.89 -5.10 -8.37
N GLU A 50 10.86 -4.27 -8.74
CA GLU A 50 12.24 -4.72 -8.95
C GLU A 50 12.84 -5.37 -7.70
N VAL A 51 12.63 -4.77 -6.52
CA VAL A 51 13.16 -5.33 -5.27
C VAL A 51 12.47 -6.65 -4.94
N ALA A 52 11.16 -6.76 -5.13
CA ALA A 52 10.41 -7.97 -4.83
C ALA A 52 10.73 -9.11 -5.81
N GLN A 53 10.88 -8.82 -7.10
CA GLN A 53 11.25 -9.80 -8.13
C GLN A 53 12.68 -10.35 -7.95
N LYS A 54 13.62 -9.51 -7.51
CA LYS A 54 15.02 -9.90 -7.27
C LYS A 54 15.20 -10.77 -6.02
N ASP A 55 14.18 -10.92 -5.18
CA ASP A 55 14.28 -11.72 -3.97
C ASP A 55 14.16 -13.22 -4.28
N THR A 56 15.31 -13.89 -4.37
CA THR A 56 15.41 -15.31 -4.73
C THR A 56 14.78 -16.23 -3.68
N ASN A 57 14.71 -15.80 -2.42
CA ASN A 57 14.15 -16.60 -1.33
C ASN A 57 12.63 -16.45 -1.21
N SER A 58 12.01 -15.74 -2.17
CA SER A 58 10.59 -15.39 -2.17
C SER A 58 10.22 -14.46 -1.01
N ILE A 59 9.11 -13.75 -1.19
CA ILE A 59 8.66 -12.74 -0.23
C ILE A 59 7.52 -13.25 0.65
N THR A 60 7.27 -12.55 1.74
CA THR A 60 6.07 -12.71 2.57
C THR A 60 5.07 -11.60 2.24
N LEU A 61 3.84 -11.96 1.90
CA LEU A 61 2.73 -11.03 1.78
C LEU A 61 2.09 -10.85 3.16
N ALA A 62 1.98 -9.62 3.65
CA ALA A 62 1.22 -9.32 4.87
C ALA A 62 0.17 -8.26 4.58
N TYR A 63 -1.01 -8.39 5.16
CA TYR A 63 -2.08 -7.41 4.98
C TYR A 63 -3.01 -7.33 6.19
N ASP A 64 -3.67 -6.18 6.30
CA ASP A 64 -4.59 -5.87 7.39
C ASP A 64 -5.76 -4.99 6.90
N ASN A 65 -6.89 -5.10 7.59
CA ASN A 65 -8.05 -4.24 7.42
C ASN A 65 -8.15 -3.26 8.58
N TRP A 66 -7.93 -1.99 8.27
CA TRP A 66 -8.19 -0.92 9.23
C TRP A 66 -9.55 -0.29 9.00
N LYS A 67 -10.38 -0.22 10.05
CA LYS A 67 -11.67 0.48 10.03
C LYS A 67 -11.68 1.61 11.05
N ASN A 68 -12.12 2.78 10.63
CA ASN A 68 -12.22 3.95 11.50
C ASN A 68 -13.61 4.15 12.11
N ILE A 69 -13.71 5.11 13.03
CA ILE A 69 -14.96 5.49 13.72
C ILE A 69 -16.02 5.98 12.74
N LYS A 70 -15.61 6.58 11.61
CA LYS A 70 -16.49 7.03 10.53
C LYS A 70 -16.95 5.91 9.59
N LYS A 71 -16.59 4.65 9.90
CA LYS A 71 -16.90 3.44 9.11
C LYS A 71 -16.24 3.41 7.73
N GLU A 72 -15.22 4.21 7.51
CA GLU A 72 -14.32 4.07 6.36
C GLU A 72 -13.38 2.89 6.64
N SER A 73 -13.06 2.11 5.60
CA SER A 73 -12.26 0.90 5.74
C SER A 73 -11.16 0.89 4.70
N ILE A 74 -9.93 0.69 5.14
CA ILE A 74 -8.75 0.63 4.29
C ILE A 74 -8.15 -0.77 4.42
N PHE A 75 -7.94 -1.41 3.29
CA PHE A 75 -7.19 -2.65 3.16
C PHE A 75 -5.75 -2.29 2.81
N GLY A 76 -4.83 -2.48 3.75
CA GLY A 76 -3.41 -2.23 3.55
C GLY A 76 -2.67 -3.54 3.32
N SER A 77 -1.77 -3.59 2.34
CA SER A 77 -0.87 -4.72 2.12
C SER A 77 0.57 -4.28 1.95
N ILE A 78 1.47 -5.11 2.46
CA ILE A 78 2.91 -4.95 2.40
C ILE A 78 3.55 -6.26 1.91
N LEU A 79 4.71 -6.12 1.27
CA LEU A 79 5.61 -7.23 0.95
C LEU A 79 6.81 -7.14 1.89
N ILE A 80 7.21 -8.27 2.45
CA ILE A 80 8.39 -8.38 3.30
C ILE A 80 9.37 -9.30 2.58
N THR A 81 10.50 -8.73 2.17
CA THR A 81 11.61 -9.50 1.58
C THR A 81 12.19 -10.49 2.58
N SER A 82 12.90 -11.50 2.10
CA SER A 82 13.64 -12.46 2.91
C SER A 82 14.70 -11.81 3.82
N MET A 83 15.18 -10.62 3.46
CA MET A 83 16.08 -9.79 4.27
C MET A 83 15.36 -8.88 5.27
N GLY A 84 14.02 -8.98 5.39
CA GLY A 84 13.22 -8.20 6.32
C GLY A 84 12.87 -6.78 5.86
N LYS A 85 13.24 -6.38 4.64
CA LYS A 85 12.82 -5.09 4.07
C LYS A 85 11.32 -5.09 3.79
N VAL A 86 10.63 -4.07 4.29
CA VAL A 86 9.19 -3.86 4.11
C VAL A 86 8.93 -2.94 2.92
N LEU A 87 8.04 -3.35 2.01
CA LEU A 87 7.62 -2.63 0.82
C LEU A 87 6.10 -2.43 0.86
N ILE A 88 5.63 -1.18 0.71
CA ILE A 88 4.19 -0.89 0.72
C ILE A 88 3.60 -1.30 -0.63
N TRP A 89 2.82 -2.38 -0.66
CA TRP A 89 2.28 -2.90 -1.93
C TRP A 89 1.03 -2.17 -2.38
N ASN A 90 0.06 -2.05 -1.47
CA ASN A 90 -1.22 -1.46 -1.82
C ASN A 90 -1.94 -0.92 -0.59
N ALA A 91 -2.78 0.08 -0.81
CA ALA A 91 -3.74 0.57 0.16
C ALA A 91 -5.04 0.86 -0.59
N LYS A 92 -6.03 0.00 -0.41
CA LYS A 92 -7.33 0.09 -1.11
C LYS A 92 -8.41 0.52 -0.14
N ASP A 93 -9.18 1.53 -0.52
CA ASP A 93 -10.45 1.80 0.14
C ASP A 93 -11.40 0.64 -0.18
N ILE A 94 -11.88 0.00 0.88
CA ILE A 94 -12.85 -1.08 0.83
C ILE A 94 -14.13 -0.64 1.53
N LEU A 95 -14.70 0.49 1.06
CA LEU A 95 -16.05 1.01 1.33
C LEU A 95 -16.92 0.02 2.10
N ASN A 96 -17.16 0.24 3.41
CA ASN A 96 -17.95 -0.53 4.39
C ASN A 96 -18.51 -1.93 3.96
N LYS A 97 -17.73 -2.75 3.26
CA LYS A 97 -18.11 -4.10 2.87
C LYS A 97 -17.73 -4.95 4.05
N HIS A 98 -18.75 -5.47 4.74
CA HIS A 98 -18.54 -6.50 5.74
C HIS A 98 -17.77 -7.63 5.08
N THR A 99 -16.48 -7.75 5.41
CA THR A 99 -15.62 -8.74 4.80
C THR A 99 -15.89 -10.04 5.55
N ARG A 100 -16.63 -10.95 4.93
CA ARG A 100 -16.81 -12.32 5.44
C ARG A 100 -15.56 -13.14 5.11
N TRP A 101 -15.43 -14.32 5.67
CA TRP A 101 -14.25 -15.17 5.46
C TRP A 101 -14.04 -15.52 3.97
N PHE A 102 -15.11 -15.72 3.19
CA PHE A 102 -14.99 -15.95 1.74
C PHE A 102 -14.52 -14.71 0.97
N ASP A 103 -14.86 -13.49 1.43
CA ASP A 103 -14.36 -12.26 0.82
C ASP A 103 -12.85 -12.10 1.09
N VAL A 104 -12.39 -12.52 2.27
CA VAL A 104 -10.96 -12.58 2.60
C VAL A 104 -10.27 -13.54 1.64
N GLN A 105 -10.83 -14.74 1.45
CA GLN A 105 -10.27 -15.76 0.56
C GLN A 105 -10.09 -15.23 -0.87
N HIS A 106 -11.15 -14.69 -1.47
CA HIS A 106 -11.06 -14.13 -2.83
C HIS A 106 -10.06 -12.98 -2.93
N LYS A 107 -9.99 -12.11 -1.92
CA LYS A 107 -8.98 -11.04 -1.88
C LYS A 107 -7.56 -11.62 -1.83
N THR A 108 -7.33 -12.67 -1.05
CA THR A 108 -6.03 -13.36 -0.97
C THR A 108 -5.64 -13.95 -2.31
N GLU A 109 -6.55 -14.71 -2.94
CA GLU A 109 -6.36 -15.26 -4.28
C GLU A 109 -6.05 -14.18 -5.32
N ASP A 110 -6.83 -13.10 -5.34
CA ASP A 110 -6.60 -11.98 -6.26
C ASP A 110 -5.22 -11.35 -6.05
N MET A 111 -4.78 -11.18 -4.80
CA MET A 111 -3.45 -10.63 -4.50
C MET A 111 -2.33 -11.57 -4.95
N LEU A 112 -2.46 -12.87 -4.65
CA LEU A 112 -1.47 -13.88 -5.06
C LEU A 112 -1.40 -13.97 -6.59
N ASN A 113 -2.54 -13.97 -7.28
CA ASN A 113 -2.60 -13.97 -8.74
C ASN A 113 -1.96 -12.72 -9.34
N ASN A 114 -2.20 -11.54 -8.75
CA ASN A 114 -1.57 -10.30 -9.21
C ASN A 114 -0.06 -10.33 -8.98
N LEU A 115 0.42 -10.78 -7.82
CA LEU A 115 1.85 -10.91 -7.55
C LEU A 115 2.52 -11.93 -8.50
N ASN A 116 1.84 -13.04 -8.79
CA ASN A 116 2.34 -14.03 -9.73
C ASN A 116 2.43 -13.50 -11.17
N LYS A 117 1.46 -12.67 -11.61
CA LYS A 117 1.54 -11.98 -12.91
C LYS A 117 2.71 -11.01 -13.00
N GLU A 118 3.10 -10.43 -11.88
CA GLU A 118 4.26 -9.55 -11.74
C GLU A 118 5.57 -10.35 -11.51
N GLU A 119 5.54 -11.68 -11.65
CA GLU A 119 6.69 -12.59 -11.43
C GLU A 119 7.27 -12.52 -10.01
N ILE A 120 6.45 -12.10 -9.03
CA ILE A 120 6.84 -12.03 -7.62
C ILE A 120 6.40 -13.32 -6.91
N LYS A 121 7.38 -14.11 -6.47
CA LYS A 121 7.14 -15.36 -5.75
C LYS A 121 6.83 -15.09 -4.28
N VAL A 122 5.69 -15.58 -3.80
CA VAL A 122 5.24 -15.48 -2.41
C VAL A 122 5.42 -16.83 -1.70
N ASN A 123 6.04 -16.82 -0.52
CA ASN A 123 6.24 -18.04 0.29
C ASN A 123 5.29 -18.12 1.50
N ALA A 124 4.83 -16.98 1.98
CA ALA A 124 3.95 -16.93 3.14
C ALA A 124 2.96 -15.77 3.03
N VAL A 125 1.80 -15.98 3.65
CA VAL A 125 0.76 -14.97 3.84
C VAL A 125 0.53 -14.75 5.33
N VAL A 126 0.65 -13.51 5.78
CA VAL A 126 0.46 -13.10 7.18
C VAL A 126 -0.74 -12.18 7.29
N THR A 127 -1.62 -12.46 8.25
CA THR A 127 -2.85 -11.74 8.52
C THR A 127 -3.03 -11.56 10.01
N ASP A 128 -3.92 -10.66 10.41
CA ASP A 128 -4.28 -10.50 11.82
C ASP A 128 -5.02 -11.74 12.38
N CYS A 129 -5.32 -11.70 13.68
CA CYS A 129 -6.04 -12.77 14.36
C CYS A 129 -7.57 -12.60 14.35
N ALA A 130 -8.13 -11.70 13.52
CA ALA A 130 -9.58 -11.57 13.47
C ALA A 130 -10.22 -12.84 12.88
N SER A 131 -11.40 -13.16 13.38
CA SER A 131 -12.05 -14.47 13.15
C SER A 131 -12.26 -14.79 11.67
N GLN A 132 -12.48 -13.78 10.82
CA GLN A 132 -12.68 -14.01 9.39
C GLN A 132 -11.40 -14.49 8.70
N TYR A 133 -10.24 -13.99 9.11
CA TYR A 133 -8.95 -14.44 8.59
C TYR A 133 -8.55 -15.78 9.15
N GLU A 134 -8.85 -16.05 10.42
CA GLU A 134 -8.61 -17.37 11.01
C GLU A 134 -9.35 -18.47 10.25
N VAL A 135 -10.65 -18.27 9.99
CA VAL A 135 -11.45 -19.23 9.21
C VAL A 135 -10.89 -19.38 7.79
N ALA A 136 -10.50 -18.28 7.13
CA ALA A 136 -9.90 -18.34 5.80
C ALA A 136 -8.58 -19.12 5.80
N ARG A 137 -7.71 -18.95 6.81
CA ARG A 137 -6.46 -19.72 6.96
C ARG A 137 -6.72 -21.20 7.15
N GLN A 138 -7.67 -21.56 8.02
CA GLN A 138 -8.04 -22.97 8.26
C GLN A 138 -8.53 -23.65 6.99
N TYR A 139 -9.30 -22.95 6.17
CA TYR A 139 -9.74 -23.46 4.88
C TYR A 139 -8.55 -23.75 3.94
N TYR A 140 -7.59 -22.83 3.81
CA TYR A 140 -6.40 -23.04 2.98
C TYR A 140 -5.51 -24.21 3.44
N ILE A 141 -5.46 -24.47 4.76
CA ILE A 141 -4.71 -25.60 5.33
C ILE A 141 -5.43 -26.94 5.06
N GLN A 142 -6.75 -26.95 4.91
CA GLN A 142 -7.53 -28.18 4.67
C GLN A 142 -7.58 -28.59 3.20
N VAL A 143 -7.38 -27.65 2.28
CA VAL A 143 -7.52 -27.86 0.83
C VAL A 143 -6.17 -28.14 0.13
N ASN A 144 -5.04 -27.85 0.80
CA ASN A 144 -3.67 -28.16 0.34
C ASN A 144 -3.05 -29.27 1.19
#